data_AF-A0A453RB20-F1
#
_entry.id   AF-A0A453RB20-F1
#
_cell.length_a   1.000
_cell.length_b   1.000
_cell.length_c   1.000
_cell.angle_alpha   90.00
_cell.angle_beta   90.00
_cell.angle_gamma   90.00
#
_symmetry.space_group_name_H-M   'P 1'
#
loop_
_entity.id
_entity.type
_entity.pdbx_description
1 polymer ?
#
loop_
_entity_poly.entity_id
_entity_poly.type
_entity_poly.pdbx_seq_one_letter_code
_entity_poly.pdbx_strand_id
1 'polypeptide(L)' 'DHTPLLVDSGEATHVGNINNFSFELGWFKREGFCDLIATEWAKECSGISNVDRWQNKIRHLRQFLRGWAKNHSG' A
#
# COMPACT_ATOMS: atom_id res chain seq x y z
N ASP A 1 -10.53 20.03 34.17
CA ASP A 1 -9.53 20.25 33.12
C ASP A 1 -8.45 19.18 33.27
N HIS A 2 -8.26 18.33 32.27
CA HIS A 2 -7.30 17.22 32.35
C HIS A 2 -6.43 17.24 31.10
N THR A 3 -5.30 17.92 31.19
CA THR A 3 -4.20 17.78 30.21
C THR A 3 -3.52 16.43 30.43
N PRO A 4 -3.62 15.46 29.50
CA PRO A 4 -2.91 14.20 29.65
C PRO A 4 -1.42 14.45 29.42
N LEU A 5 -0.59 13.98 30.36
CA LEU A 5 0.86 14.03 30.23
C LEU A 5 1.31 12.91 29.27
N LEU A 6 2.07 13.28 28.25
CA LEU A 6 2.72 12.34 27.34
C LEU A 6 3.95 11.75 28.05
N VAL A 7 3.88 10.48 28.43
CA VAL A 7 4.99 9.73 29.00
C VAL A 7 5.65 8.96 27.85
N ASP A 8 6.87 9.34 27.49
CA ASP A 8 7.69 8.61 26.52
C ASP A 8 8.70 7.75 27.30
N SER A 9 8.51 6.43 27.28
CA SER A 9 9.37 5.47 27.98
C SER A 9 10.64 5.13 27.20
N GLY A 10 10.85 5.69 26.00
CA GLY A 10 12.02 5.40 25.16
C GLY A 10 12.07 3.96 24.60
N GLU A 11 11.13 3.11 24.98
CA GLU A 11 10.89 1.83 24.30
C GLU A 11 10.15 2.11 23.00
N ALA A 12 10.62 1.51 21.90
CA ALA A 12 9.96 1.63 20.61
C ALA A 12 8.53 1.05 20.70
N THR A 13 7.55 1.91 20.95
CA THR A 13 6.11 1.56 21.06
C THR A 13 5.51 1.09 19.74
N HIS A 14 6.31 1.03 18.68
CA HIS A 14 5.93 0.51 17.39
C HIS A 14 7.08 -0.37 16.92
N VAL A 15 6.84 -1.68 16.86
CA VAL A 15 7.51 -2.53 15.87
C VAL A 15 7.08 -1.96 14.53
N GLY A 16 7.83 -0.96 14.06
CA GLY A 16 7.55 -0.23 12.83
C GLY A 16 7.25 -1.22 11.75
N ASN A 17 6.01 -1.20 11.22
CA ASN A 17 5.54 -2.11 10.18
C ASN A 17 6.66 -2.37 9.14
N ILE A 18 7.38 -3.48 9.31
CA ILE A 18 8.64 -3.77 8.59
C ILE A 18 8.34 -4.00 7.09
N ASN A 19 7.07 -4.09 6.70
CA ASN A 19 6.62 -4.20 5.32
C ASN A 19 6.08 -2.87 4.77
N ASN A 20 6.89 -1.80 4.87
CA ASN A 20 6.61 -0.59 4.12
C ASN A 20 6.70 -0.92 2.62
N PHE A 21 5.58 -0.80 1.91
CA PHE A 21 5.58 -0.97 0.47
C PHE A 21 6.03 0.33 -0.17
N SER A 22 7.11 0.24 -0.94
CA SER A 22 7.58 1.31 -1.78
C SER A 22 7.38 0.91 -3.24
N PHE A 23 6.99 1.88 -4.05
CA PHE A 23 6.94 1.70 -5.49
C PHE A 23 8.34 1.93 -6.05
N GLU A 24 8.85 1.01 -6.85
CA GLU A 24 10.18 1.16 -7.46
C GLU A 24 10.05 1.73 -8.86
N LEU A 25 10.81 2.80 -9.15
CA LEU A 25 10.85 3.39 -10.49
C LEU A 25 11.32 2.38 -11.55
N GLY A 26 12.13 1.39 -11.15
CA GLY A 26 12.59 0.32 -12.03
C GLY A 26 11.47 -0.55 -12.61
N TRP A 27 10.30 -0.61 -11.97
CA TRP A 27 9.18 -1.40 -12.45
C TRP A 27 8.59 -0.87 -13.76
N PHE A 28 8.62 0.44 -13.97
CA PHE A 28 8.17 1.05 -15.23
C PHE A 28 9.00 0.64 -16.45
N LYS A 29 10.23 0.15 -16.24
CA LYS A 29 11.08 -0.36 -17.32
C LYS A 29 10.76 -1.81 -17.69
N ARG A 30 9.94 -2.51 -16.88
CA ARG A 30 9.55 -3.89 -17.19
C ARG A 30 8.42 -3.88 -18.23
N GLU A 31 8.59 -4.71 -19.24
CA GLU A 31 7.60 -4.90 -20.29
C GLU A 31 6.26 -5.33 -19.68
N GLY A 32 5.16 -4.76 -20.17
CA GLY A 32 3.80 -5.06 -19.70
C GLY A 32 3.44 -4.52 -18.31
N PHE A 33 4.34 -3.83 -17.60
CA PHE A 33 4.04 -3.32 -16.26
C PHE A 33 2.88 -2.31 -16.27
N CYS A 34 2.86 -1.36 -17.20
CA CYS A 34 1.78 -0.38 -17.33
C CYS A 34 0.43 -1.05 -17.64
N ASP A 35 0.42 -2.06 -18.51
CA ASP A 35 -0.80 -2.80 -18.86
C ASP A 35 -1.30 -3.64 -17.69
N LEU A 36 -0.40 -4.20 -16.90
CA LEU A 36 -0.70 -4.91 -15.65
C LEU A 36 -1.33 -3.95 -14.62
N ILE A 37 -0.79 -2.75 -14.45
CA ILE A 37 -1.40 -1.72 -13.58
C ILE A 37 -2.79 -1.33 -14.10
N ALA A 38 -2.93 -1.08 -15.40
CA ALA A 38 -4.21 -0.69 -16.00
C ALA A 38 -5.27 -1.78 -15.83
N THR A 39 -4.90 -3.04 -16.05
CA THR A 39 -5.77 -4.20 -15.87
C THR A 39 -6.20 -4.36 -14.42
N GLU A 40 -5.24 -4.29 -13.49
CA GLU A 40 -5.54 -4.42 -12.06
C GLU A 40 -6.38 -3.24 -11.55
N TRP A 41 -6.12 -2.03 -12.06
CA TRP A 41 -6.89 -0.84 -11.77
C TRP A 41 -8.28 -0.85 -12.41
N ALA A 42 -8.52 -1.58 -13.49
CA ALA A 42 -9.86 -1.66 -14.09
C ALA A 42 -10.82 -2.53 -13.27
N LYS A 43 -10.31 -3.42 -12.41
CA LYS A 43 -11.13 -4.32 -11.60
C LYS A 43 -12.14 -3.56 -10.75
N GLU A 44 -13.34 -4.12 -10.63
CA GLU A 44 -14.39 -3.57 -9.78
C GLU A 44 -13.96 -3.60 -8.31
N CYS A 45 -14.37 -2.58 -7.56
CA CYS A 45 -14.05 -2.47 -6.14
C CYS A 45 -15.31 -2.05 -5.38
N SER A 46 -15.57 -2.73 -4.25
CA SER A 46 -16.71 -2.43 -3.41
C SER A 46 -16.53 -1.10 -2.67
N GLY A 47 -17.63 -0.44 -2.33
CA GLY A 47 -17.63 0.81 -1.56
C GLY A 47 -18.91 1.60 -1.75
N ILE A 48 -19.37 2.22 -0.67
CA ILE A 48 -20.63 2.99 -0.63
C ILE A 48 -20.39 4.39 -1.19
N SER A 49 -19.34 5.07 -0.73
CA SER A 49 -18.94 6.39 -1.24
C SER A 49 -17.82 6.30 -2.29
N ASN A 50 -17.64 7.39 -3.04
CA ASN A 50 -16.51 7.53 -3.96
C ASN A 50 -15.16 7.45 -3.25
N VAL A 51 -15.07 7.98 -2.02
CA VAL A 51 -13.85 7.94 -1.21
C VAL A 51 -13.54 6.49 -0.79
N ASP A 52 -14.54 5.73 -0.36
CA ASP A 52 -14.36 4.31 0.01
C ASP A 52 -13.86 3.50 -1.17
N ARG A 53 -14.47 3.70 -2.35
CA ARG A 53 -14.07 3.02 -3.58
C ARG A 53 -12.63 3.34 -3.95
N TRP A 54 -12.23 4.62 -3.86
CA TRP A 54 -10.85 5.04 -4.13
C TRP A 54 -9.86 4.44 -3.12
N GLN A 55 -10.18 4.48 -1.82
CA GLN A 55 -9.33 3.88 -0.78
C GLN A 55 -9.20 2.36 -0.98
N ASN A 56 -10.29 1.68 -1.32
CA ASN A 56 -10.29 0.24 -1.58
C ASN A 56 -9.47 -0.10 -2.84
N LYS A 57 -9.63 0.66 -3.93
CA LYS A 57 -8.82 0.56 -5.16
C LYS A 57 -7.33 0.64 -4.85
N ILE A 58 -6.94 1.68 -4.11
CA ILE A 58 -5.55 1.96 -3.78
C ILE A 58 -4.98 0.90 -2.81
N ARG A 59 -5.78 0.43 -1.84
CA ARG A 59 -5.39 -0.69 -0.95
C ARG A 59 -5.15 -1.98 -1.74
N HIS A 60 -6.09 -2.34 -2.61
CA HIS A 60 -6.02 -3.52 -3.47
C HIS A 60 -4.77 -3.49 -4.35
N LEU A 61 -4.55 -2.38 -5.06
CA LEU A 61 -3.38 -2.22 -5.94
C LEU A 61 -2.06 -2.39 -5.17
N ARG A 62 -1.95 -1.80 -3.97
CA ARG A 62 -0.75 -1.96 -3.14
C ARG A 62 -0.55 -3.39 -2.64
N GLN A 63 -1.61 -4.13 -2.35
CA GLN A 63 -1.50 -5.53 -1.93
C GLN A 63 -1.06 -6.42 -3.09
N PHE A 64 -1.68 -6.23 -4.25
CA PHE A 64 -1.31 -6.91 -5.49
C PHE A 64 0.17 -6.68 -5.83
N LEU A 65 0.61 -5.42 -5.83
CA LEU A 65 2.00 -5.08 -6.17
C LEU A 65 3.02 -5.58 -5.16
N ARG A 66 2.68 -5.67 -3.87
CA ARG A 66 3.53 -6.34 -2.88
C ARG A 66 3.77 -7.81 -3.26
N GLY A 67 2.73 -8.52 -3.68
CA GLY A 67 2.85 -9.92 -4.10
C GLY A 67 3.61 -10.05 -5.43
N TRP A 68 3.29 -9.20 -6.40
CA TRP A 68 3.97 -9.16 -7.68
C TRP A 68 5.48 -8.88 -7.53
N ALA A 69 5.86 -7.91 -6.67
CA ALA A 69 7.25 -7.56 -6.42
C ALA A 69 8.02 -8.75 -5.83
N LYS A 70 7.45 -9.45 -4.84
CA LYS A 70 8.06 -10.67 -4.24
C LYS A 70 8.33 -11.78 -5.26
N ASN A 71 7.47 -11.93 -6.27
CA ASN A 71 7.66 -12.92 -7.33
C ASN A 71 8.69 -12.49 -8.39
N HIS A 72 9.09 -11.21 -8.40
CA HIS A 72 9.98 -10.61 -9.40
C HIS A 72 11.33 -10.15 -8.82
N SER A 73 11.43 -10.06 -7.50
CA SER A 73 12.68 -10.03 -6.73
C SER A 73 13.09 -11.47 -6.47
N GLY A 74 14.02 -12.00 -7.27
CA GLY A 74 14.68 -13.27 -6.98
C GLY A 74 15.51 -13.18 -5.70
#